data_AF-A6F7N1-F1
#
_entry.id   AF-A6F7N1-F1
#
_cell.length_a   1.000
_cell.length_b   1.000
_cell.length_c   1.000
_cell.angle_alpha   90.00
_cell.angle_beta   90.00
_cell.angle_gamma   90.00
#
_symmetry.space_group_name_H-M   'P 1'
#
loop_
_entity.id
_entity.type
_entity.pdbx_description
1 polymer ?
#
loop_
_entity_poly.entity_id
_entity_poly.type
_entity_poly.pdbx_seq_one_letter_code
_entity_poly.pdbx_strand_id
1 'polypeptide(L)'
;MDFKLQPQLIRSALEDLLPFKKWDFVEQFYSLIEWVNGASSLLESNDCVFNAAEDNTDQQYPYAKKCSARLMILFRDIPENCQDKSIHWLMNNIQSMASSMKPSFNAGAIGLSQSPTCYLALGDKPDTGGMGYQVTLNFFAYGKSEQACYESMKDVLTVAQHALLRVNMRIKNGEIDALYR
;
A
#
# COMPACT_ATOMS: atom_id res chain seq x y z
N MET A 1 16.24 -8.03 6.83
CA MET A 1 15.30 -9.16 6.84
C MET A 1 14.63 -9.20 5.48
N ASP A 2 14.61 -10.35 4.79
CA ASP A 2 14.01 -10.45 3.45
C ASP A 2 12.65 -11.17 3.56
N PHE A 3 11.56 -10.40 3.55
CA PHE A 3 10.21 -10.93 3.65
C PHE A 3 9.75 -11.70 2.40
N LYS A 4 10.45 -11.58 1.26
CA LYS A 4 10.17 -12.40 0.08
C LYS A 4 10.56 -13.86 0.32
N LEU A 5 11.67 -14.06 1.03
CA LEU A 5 12.17 -15.39 1.36
C LEU A 5 11.46 -15.98 2.59
N GLN A 6 10.99 -15.11 3.50
CA GLN A 6 10.44 -15.52 4.79
C GLN A 6 9.21 -14.69 5.20
N PRO A 7 8.10 -14.74 4.45
CA PRO A 7 6.91 -13.93 4.74
C PRO A 7 6.30 -14.25 6.12
N GLN A 8 6.53 -15.45 6.67
CA GLN A 8 6.10 -15.83 8.01
C GLN A 8 6.68 -14.92 9.13
N LEU A 9 7.79 -14.22 8.86
CA LEU A 9 8.39 -13.30 9.83
C LEU A 9 7.67 -11.96 9.92
N ILE A 10 6.78 -11.63 8.98
CA ILE A 10 6.07 -10.34 8.94
C ILE A 10 5.28 -10.13 10.24
N ARG A 11 4.54 -11.14 10.70
CA ARG A 11 3.72 -11.05 11.92
C ARG A 11 4.54 -10.85 13.20
N SER A 12 5.77 -11.38 13.23
CA SER A 12 6.70 -11.19 14.35
C SER A 12 7.50 -9.90 14.27
N ALA A 13 7.72 -9.35 13.07
CA ALA A 13 8.56 -8.19 12.85
C ALA A 13 7.81 -6.85 12.97
N LEU A 14 6.49 -6.83 12.73
CA LEU A 14 5.67 -5.62 12.87
C LEU A 14 5.15 -5.48 14.30
N GLU A 15 6.07 -5.18 15.23
CA GLU A 15 5.78 -5.05 16.66
C GLU A 15 4.77 -3.92 16.96
N ASP A 16 4.73 -2.89 16.11
CA ASP A 16 3.81 -1.75 16.24
C ASP A 16 2.33 -2.13 16.12
N LEU A 17 2.02 -3.30 15.53
CA LEU A 17 0.65 -3.81 15.44
C LEU A 17 0.24 -4.66 16.65
N LEU A 18 1.19 -5.05 17.52
CA LEU A 18 0.92 -5.89 18.70
C LEU A 18 -0.15 -5.29 19.64
N PRO A 19 -0.15 -3.98 19.94
CA PRO A 19 -1.18 -3.37 20.81
C PRO A 19 -2.60 -3.47 20.24
N PHE A 20 -2.74 -3.66 18.92
CA PHE A 20 -4.00 -3.61 18.20
C PHE A 20 -4.54 -4.98 17.83
N LYS A 21 -3.86 -6.09 18.19
CA LYS A 21 -4.19 -7.47 17.80
C LYS A 21 -5.64 -7.91 18.00
N LYS A 22 -6.36 -7.29 18.93
CA LYS A 22 -7.79 -7.56 19.16
C LYS A 22 -8.71 -7.06 18.02
N TRP A 23 -8.20 -6.22 17.13
CA TRP A 23 -8.96 -5.60 16.06
C TRP A 23 -8.71 -6.28 14.72
N ASP A 24 -9.79 -6.59 14.01
CA ASP A 24 -9.76 -7.31 12.74
C ASP A 24 -8.89 -6.67 11.65
N PHE A 25 -8.69 -5.34 11.67
CA PHE A 25 -7.86 -4.67 10.68
C PHE A 25 -6.40 -5.16 10.75
N VAL A 26 -5.92 -5.63 11.91
CA VAL A 26 -4.55 -6.11 12.06
C VAL A 26 -4.32 -7.36 11.22
N GLU A 27 -5.23 -8.33 11.28
CA GLU A 27 -5.15 -9.54 10.44
C GLU A 27 -5.30 -9.21 8.95
N GLN A 28 -6.16 -8.25 8.62
CA GLN A 28 -6.31 -7.76 7.25
C GLN A 28 -5.03 -7.07 6.75
N PHE A 29 -4.34 -6.33 7.62
CA PHE A 29 -3.09 -5.65 7.27
C PHE A 29 -1.94 -6.65 7.10
N TYR A 30 -1.81 -7.62 8.00
CA TYR A 30 -0.88 -8.73 7.84
C TYR A 30 -1.11 -9.49 6.55
N SER A 31 -2.37 -9.86 6.25
CA SER A 31 -2.72 -10.59 5.04
C SER A 31 -2.34 -9.82 3.77
N LEU A 32 -2.53 -8.49 3.76
CA LEU A 32 -2.10 -7.63 2.67
C LEU A 32 -0.58 -7.65 2.48
N ILE A 33 0.19 -7.45 3.55
CA ILE A 33 1.66 -7.40 3.50
C ILE A 33 2.24 -8.78 3.13
N GLU A 34 1.72 -9.87 3.72
CA GLU A 34 2.10 -11.24 3.39
C GLU A 34 1.85 -11.55 1.91
N TRP A 35 0.70 -11.14 1.37
CA TRP A 35 0.41 -11.33 -0.04
C TRP A 35 1.32 -10.50 -0.94
N VAL A 36 1.52 -9.21 -0.66
CA VAL A 36 2.38 -8.32 -1.46
C VAL A 36 3.80 -8.87 -1.51
N ASN A 37 4.33 -9.41 -0.42
CA ASN A 37 5.68 -10.01 -0.38
C ASN A 37 5.71 -11.48 -0.81
N GLY A 38 4.57 -12.14 -0.96
CA GLY A 38 4.47 -13.54 -1.35
C GLY A 38 4.80 -13.80 -2.82
N ALA A 39 5.09 -15.06 -3.18
CA ALA A 39 5.53 -15.44 -4.53
C ALA A 39 4.53 -15.12 -5.67
N SER A 40 3.25 -14.88 -5.35
CA SER A 40 2.20 -14.63 -6.34
C SER A 40 2.05 -13.16 -6.76
N SER A 41 2.75 -12.24 -6.07
CA SER A 41 2.78 -10.81 -6.34
C SER A 41 3.99 -10.43 -7.21
N LEU A 42 3.79 -9.54 -8.19
CA LEU A 42 4.84 -8.88 -8.96
C LEU A 42 5.26 -7.53 -8.35
N LEU A 43 4.62 -7.18 -7.24
CA LEU A 43 4.95 -6.05 -6.38
C LEU A 43 5.64 -6.56 -5.10
N GLU A 44 6.28 -5.66 -4.38
CA GLU A 44 6.92 -5.90 -3.08
C GLU A 44 6.63 -4.71 -2.18
N SER A 45 6.64 -4.90 -0.85
CA SER A 45 6.61 -3.80 0.11
C SER A 45 7.87 -3.81 0.95
N ASN A 46 8.49 -2.65 1.14
CA ASN A 46 9.70 -2.52 1.96
C ASN A 46 9.46 -1.75 3.26
N ASP A 47 8.32 -1.06 3.40
CA ASP A 47 8.05 -0.21 4.55
C ASP A 47 6.54 -0.06 4.79
N CYS A 48 6.15 -0.03 6.06
CA CYS A 48 4.78 0.21 6.48
C CYS A 48 4.73 0.80 7.89
N VAL A 49 3.63 1.48 8.21
CA VAL A 49 3.37 2.00 9.56
C VAL A 49 1.88 2.05 9.82
N PHE A 50 1.48 1.95 11.09
CA PHE A 50 0.14 2.22 11.56
C PHE A 50 0.19 3.25 12.70
N ASN A 51 -0.71 4.23 12.64
CA ASN A 51 -0.93 5.22 13.68
C ASN A 51 -2.32 5.00 14.29
N ALA A 52 -2.34 4.93 15.63
CA ALA A 52 -3.54 4.72 16.43
C ALA A 52 -4.61 5.79 16.18
N ALA A 53 -5.83 5.54 16.67
CA ALA A 53 -6.89 6.52 16.60
C ALA A 53 -6.57 7.77 17.44
N GLU A 54 -6.68 8.93 16.80
CA GLU A 54 -6.53 10.26 17.37
C GLU A 54 -7.78 11.11 17.10
N ASP A 55 -7.83 12.31 17.67
CA ASP A 55 -8.90 13.27 17.36
C ASP A 55 -8.79 13.73 15.91
N ASN A 56 -9.91 13.69 15.20
CA ASN A 56 -9.93 14.10 13.81
C ASN A 56 -9.88 15.62 13.67
N THR A 57 -8.83 16.13 13.02
CA THR A 57 -8.68 17.55 12.65
C THR A 57 -9.07 17.84 11.20
N ASP A 58 -9.40 16.80 10.41
CA ASP A 58 -9.78 16.91 9.02
C ASP A 58 -11.24 17.39 8.89
N GLN A 59 -11.40 18.61 8.36
CA GLN A 59 -12.71 19.24 8.18
C GLN A 59 -13.54 18.63 7.05
N GLN A 60 -12.95 17.82 6.17
CA GLN A 60 -13.67 17.18 5.07
C GLN A 60 -14.52 15.99 5.53
N TYR A 61 -14.19 15.41 6.68
CA TYR A 61 -14.81 14.20 7.19
C TYR A 61 -15.54 14.48 8.51
N PRO A 62 -16.87 14.24 8.60
CA PRO A 62 -17.69 14.61 9.75
C PRO A 62 -17.60 13.57 10.89
N TYR A 63 -16.39 13.16 11.25
CA TYR A 63 -16.11 12.13 12.26
C TYR A 63 -15.24 12.69 13.37
N ALA A 64 -15.36 12.11 14.57
CA ALA A 64 -14.64 12.57 15.76
C ALA A 64 -13.22 12.00 15.85
N LYS A 65 -13.01 10.80 15.32
CA LYS A 65 -11.74 10.07 15.39
C LYS A 65 -11.20 9.76 13.99
N LYS A 66 -9.87 9.70 13.90
CA LYS A 66 -9.12 9.33 12.71
C LYS A 66 -7.97 8.41 13.09
N CYS A 67 -7.66 7.43 12.25
CA CYS A 67 -6.50 6.54 12.36
C CYS A 67 -5.90 6.42 10.96
N SER A 68 -4.62 6.09 10.88
CA SER A 68 -3.94 6.03 9.58
C SER A 68 -2.97 4.87 9.49
N ALA A 69 -2.72 4.42 8.27
CA ALA A 69 -1.63 3.51 7.96
C ALA A 69 -0.95 3.94 6.66
N ARG A 70 0.27 3.45 6.46
CA ARG A 70 1.02 3.62 5.23
C ARG A 70 1.59 2.28 4.80
N LEU A 71 1.57 2.02 3.51
CA LEU A 71 2.27 0.91 2.87
C LEU A 71 3.04 1.45 1.65
N MET A 72 4.35 1.24 1.63
CA MET A 72 5.17 1.52 0.46
C MET A 72 5.29 0.27 -0.39
N ILE A 73 5.09 0.41 -1.71
CA ILE A 73 5.22 -0.67 -2.67
C ILE A 73 6.11 -0.28 -3.84
N LEU A 74 6.69 -1.30 -4.45
CA LEU A 74 7.56 -1.21 -5.62
C LEU A 74 7.33 -2.41 -6.55
N PHE A 75 7.70 -2.26 -7.82
CA PHE A 75 7.84 -3.40 -8.73
C PHE A 75 9.02 -4.27 -8.29
N ARG A 76 8.84 -5.60 -8.38
CA ARG A 76 9.95 -6.54 -8.15
C ARG A 76 11.01 -6.50 -9.24
N ASP A 77 10.59 -6.19 -10.45
CA ASP A 77 11.52 -5.86 -11.53
C ASP A 77 12.06 -4.44 -11.27
N ILE A 78 13.24 -4.37 -10.66
CA ILE A 78 13.79 -3.11 -10.11
C ILE A 78 13.84 -1.98 -11.16
N PRO A 79 14.31 -2.21 -12.40
CA PRO A 79 14.29 -1.21 -13.48
C PRO A 79 12.94 -0.52 -13.70
N GLU A 80 11.81 -1.20 -13.51
CA GLU A 80 10.48 -0.60 -13.71
C GLU A 80 10.20 0.56 -12.73
N ASN A 81 10.82 0.55 -11.55
CA ASN A 81 10.67 1.63 -10.59
C ASN A 81 11.41 2.92 -10.98
N CYS A 82 12.31 2.83 -11.95
CA CYS A 82 13.07 3.96 -12.52
C CYS A 82 12.42 4.50 -13.79
N GLN A 83 11.25 3.97 -14.18
CA GLN A 83 10.49 4.40 -15.35
C GLN A 83 9.26 5.20 -14.90
N ASP A 84 9.25 6.51 -15.19
CA ASP A 84 8.12 7.37 -14.84
C ASP A 84 6.79 6.84 -15.38
N LYS A 85 6.79 6.27 -16.59
CA LYS A 85 5.59 5.68 -17.20
C LYS A 85 5.02 4.54 -16.35
N SER A 86 5.86 3.67 -15.80
CA SER A 86 5.44 2.55 -14.97
C SER A 86 4.91 3.00 -13.62
N ILE A 87 5.53 4.00 -12.99
CA ILE A 87 5.06 4.57 -11.73
C ILE A 87 3.70 5.25 -11.92
N HIS A 88 3.53 6.07 -12.96
CA HIS A 88 2.25 6.69 -13.27
C HIS A 88 1.19 5.66 -13.62
N TRP A 89 1.55 4.62 -14.39
CA TRP A 89 0.65 3.52 -14.69
C TRP A 89 0.19 2.82 -13.40
N LEU A 90 1.11 2.51 -12.50
CA LEU A 90 0.80 1.83 -11.23
C LEU A 90 -0.19 2.66 -10.41
N MET A 91 0.11 3.95 -10.20
CA MET A 91 -0.76 4.86 -9.46
C MET A 91 -2.15 5.00 -10.09
N ASN A 92 -2.22 5.22 -11.40
CA ASN A 92 -3.49 5.38 -12.11
C ASN A 92 -4.34 4.10 -12.04
N ASN A 93 -3.71 2.94 -12.13
CA ASN A 93 -4.40 1.67 -12.04
C ASN A 93 -4.91 1.39 -10.62
N ILE A 94 -4.11 1.66 -9.58
CA ILE A 94 -4.56 1.54 -8.19
C ILE A 94 -5.74 2.49 -7.94
N GLN A 95 -5.62 3.76 -8.35
CA GLN A 95 -6.67 4.76 -8.19
C GLN A 95 -7.96 4.35 -8.93
N SER A 96 -7.86 3.98 -10.19
CA SER A 96 -9.00 3.55 -11.01
C SER A 96 -9.71 2.34 -10.39
N MET A 97 -8.96 1.31 -9.96
CA MET A 97 -9.54 0.13 -9.33
C MET A 97 -10.19 0.49 -7.99
N ALA A 98 -9.51 1.26 -7.13
CA ALA A 98 -10.03 1.72 -5.85
C ALA A 98 -11.35 2.51 -6.01
N SER A 99 -11.39 3.46 -6.94
CA SER A 99 -12.57 4.29 -7.21
C SER A 99 -13.73 3.50 -7.84
N SER A 100 -13.44 2.49 -8.67
CA SER A 100 -14.46 1.69 -9.36
C SER A 100 -15.27 0.79 -8.44
N MET A 101 -14.74 0.45 -7.26
CA MET A 101 -15.41 -0.45 -6.33
C MET A 101 -16.67 0.15 -5.69
N LYS A 102 -16.98 1.44 -5.94
CA LYS A 102 -17.80 2.34 -5.10
C LYS A 102 -17.23 2.30 -3.66
N PRO A 103 -17.08 3.41 -2.94
CA PRO A 103 -16.64 3.29 -1.56
C PRO A 103 -17.74 2.55 -0.78
N SER A 104 -17.56 1.25 -0.56
CA SER A 104 -18.25 0.52 0.50
C SER A 104 -17.85 1.08 1.87
N PHE A 105 -16.73 1.81 1.92
CA PHE A 105 -16.20 2.53 3.07
C PHE A 105 -16.49 4.03 2.95
N ASN A 106 -17.55 4.50 3.61
CA ASN A 106 -17.89 5.93 3.66
C ASN A 106 -17.00 6.73 4.63
N ALA A 107 -16.27 6.04 5.49
CA ALA A 107 -15.47 6.61 6.57
C ALA A 107 -13.97 6.34 6.34
N GLY A 108 -13.48 6.55 5.12
CA GLY A 108 -12.08 6.37 4.80
C GLY A 108 -11.66 6.91 3.45
N ALA A 109 -10.35 6.94 3.23
CA ALA A 109 -9.71 7.37 1.99
C ALA A 109 -8.41 6.59 1.76
N ILE A 110 -8.03 6.46 0.49
CA ILE A 110 -6.73 5.95 0.07
C ILE A 110 -6.03 7.08 -0.69
N GLY A 111 -4.98 7.65 -0.11
CA GLY A 111 -4.11 8.63 -0.76
C GLY A 111 -2.92 7.94 -1.42
N LEU A 112 -2.61 8.31 -2.66
CA LEU A 112 -1.43 7.82 -3.37
C LEU A 112 -0.40 8.93 -3.50
N SER A 113 0.86 8.62 -3.24
CA SER A 113 1.99 9.52 -3.49
C SER A 113 3.22 8.76 -3.98
N GLN A 114 4.21 9.49 -4.48
CA GLN A 114 5.50 8.95 -4.89
C GLN A 114 6.55 9.28 -3.83
N SER A 115 7.43 8.34 -3.53
CA SER A 115 8.59 8.55 -2.66
C SER A 115 9.87 8.33 -3.47
N PRO A 116 10.71 9.37 -3.68
CA PRO A 116 11.98 9.23 -4.38
C PRO A 116 12.85 8.16 -3.72
N THR A 117 13.44 7.28 -4.52
CA THR A 117 14.24 6.16 -4.04
C THR A 117 15.45 5.93 -4.94
N CYS A 118 16.59 5.61 -4.32
CA CYS A 118 17.80 5.20 -5.02
C CYS A 118 17.92 3.67 -4.96
N TYR A 119 17.73 3.01 -6.10
CA TYR A 119 17.86 1.57 -6.26
C TYR A 119 19.32 1.20 -6.50
N LEU A 120 20.06 0.97 -5.41
CA LEU A 120 21.51 0.72 -5.42
C LEU A 120 21.96 -0.41 -6.36
N ALA A 121 21.08 -1.40 -6.61
CA ALA A 121 21.35 -2.49 -7.56
C ALA A 121 21.55 -2.01 -9.01
N LEU A 122 21.03 -0.83 -9.36
CA LEU A 122 21.18 -0.17 -10.64
C LEU A 122 22.21 0.98 -10.59
N GLY A 123 22.87 1.19 -9.45
CA GLY A 123 23.82 2.27 -9.22
C GLY A 123 23.19 3.54 -8.64
N ASP A 124 24.01 4.34 -7.97
CA ASP A 124 23.61 5.49 -7.13
C ASP A 124 24.05 6.85 -7.67
N LYS A 125 24.41 6.93 -8.95
CA LYS A 125 24.83 8.18 -9.60
C LYS A 125 23.73 8.69 -10.55
N PRO A 126 23.69 10.00 -10.86
CA PRO A 126 22.66 10.57 -11.74
C PRO A 126 22.45 9.84 -13.06
N ASP A 127 23.52 9.28 -13.65
CA ASP A 127 23.47 8.63 -14.96
C ASP A 127 23.48 7.09 -14.91
N THR A 128 23.40 6.47 -13.72
CA THR A 128 23.38 5.00 -13.62
C THR A 128 21.98 4.42 -13.80
N GLY A 129 20.95 5.26 -13.78
CA GLY A 129 19.55 4.84 -13.98
C GLY A 129 18.90 4.22 -12.75
N GLY A 130 19.54 4.30 -11.56
CA GLY A 130 18.97 3.78 -10.30
C GLY A 130 18.12 4.79 -9.53
N MET A 131 17.94 6.01 -10.03
CA MET A 131 17.02 6.98 -9.43
C MET A 131 15.60 6.70 -9.91
N GLY A 132 14.66 6.54 -8.98
CA GLY A 132 13.28 6.21 -9.30
C GLY A 132 12.34 6.52 -8.14
N TYR A 133 11.19 5.84 -8.13
CA TYR A 133 10.16 6.08 -7.12
C TYR A 133 9.55 4.79 -6.57
N GLN A 134 9.13 4.86 -5.32
CA GLN A 134 8.19 3.91 -4.71
C GLN A 134 6.80 4.54 -4.67
N VAL A 135 5.76 3.72 -4.81
CA VAL A 135 4.37 4.17 -4.63
C VAL A 135 3.99 4.00 -3.17
N THR A 136 3.56 5.09 -2.55
CA THR A 136 3.10 5.10 -1.16
C THR A 136 1.58 5.14 -1.13
N LEU A 137 0.98 4.13 -0.49
CA LEU A 137 -0.44 4.08 -0.17
C LEU A 137 -0.62 4.58 1.26
N ASN A 138 -1.33 5.70 1.42
CA ASN A 138 -1.73 6.23 2.71
C ASN A 138 -3.20 5.90 2.94
N PHE A 139 -3.47 5.11 3.96
CA PHE A 139 -4.79 4.72 4.38
C PHE A 139 -5.27 5.66 5.48
N PHE A 140 -6.43 6.26 5.28
CA PHE A 140 -7.11 7.05 6.30
C PHE A 140 -8.43 6.39 6.61
N ALA A 141 -8.70 6.18 7.89
CA ALA A 141 -9.98 5.69 8.37
C ALA A 141 -10.49 6.63 9.45
N TYR A 142 -11.81 6.77 9.51
CA TYR A 142 -12.50 7.73 10.36
C TYR A 142 -13.62 7.02 11.13
N GLY A 143 -14.02 7.58 12.27
CA GLY A 143 -15.08 7.00 13.08
C GLY A 143 -15.63 7.93 14.14
N LYS A 144 -16.81 7.59 14.68
CA LYS A 144 -17.38 8.29 15.84
C LYS A 144 -16.65 7.92 17.15
N SER A 145 -15.90 6.82 17.14
CA SER A 145 -15.11 6.30 18.24
C SER A 145 -13.83 5.65 17.70
N GLU A 146 -12.90 5.30 18.59
CA GLU A 146 -11.70 4.55 18.24
C GLU A 146 -12.05 3.20 17.59
N GLN A 147 -13.01 2.46 18.17
CA GLN A 147 -13.50 1.21 17.61
C GLN A 147 -14.00 1.38 16.17
N ALA A 148 -14.87 2.36 15.93
CA ALA A 148 -15.42 2.62 14.60
C ALA A 148 -14.33 3.01 13.57
N CYS A 149 -13.25 3.64 14.05
CA CYS A 149 -12.09 3.95 13.21
C CYS A 149 -11.39 2.68 12.72
N TYR A 150 -11.13 1.75 13.63
CA TYR A 150 -10.45 0.50 13.31
C TYR A 150 -11.31 -0.44 12.47
N GLU A 151 -12.62 -0.46 12.67
CA GLU A 151 -13.57 -1.13 11.78
C GLU A 151 -13.48 -0.53 10.36
N SER A 152 -13.47 0.80 10.24
CA SER A 152 -13.32 1.47 8.93
C SER A 152 -11.94 1.23 8.30
N MET A 153 -10.88 1.08 9.10
CA MET A 153 -9.54 0.74 8.61
C MET A 153 -9.51 -0.64 7.94
N LYS A 154 -10.23 -1.62 8.49
CA LYS A 154 -10.38 -2.95 7.87
C LYS A 154 -10.98 -2.82 6.47
N ASP A 155 -12.03 -2.01 6.31
CA ASP A 155 -12.68 -1.82 5.01
C ASP A 155 -11.76 -1.13 4.00
N VAL A 156 -11.03 -0.08 4.43
CA VAL A 156 -10.03 0.61 3.60
C VAL A 156 -8.95 -0.35 3.11
N LEU A 157 -8.41 -1.18 4.02
CA LEU A 157 -7.39 -2.18 3.67
C LEU A 157 -7.94 -3.27 2.74
N THR A 158 -9.20 -3.67 2.91
CA THR A 158 -9.86 -4.64 2.04
C THR A 158 -9.95 -4.11 0.61
N VAL A 159 -10.37 -2.84 0.44
CA VAL A 159 -10.40 -2.20 -0.88
C VAL A 159 -9.00 -2.07 -1.46
N ALA A 160 -8.01 -1.66 -0.66
CA ALA A 160 -6.62 -1.58 -1.11
C ALA A 160 -6.11 -2.94 -1.62
N GLN A 161 -6.35 -4.03 -0.87
CA GLN A 161 -5.96 -5.37 -1.28
C GLN A 161 -6.64 -5.80 -2.59
N HIS A 162 -7.94 -5.53 -2.73
CA HIS A 162 -8.67 -5.84 -3.97
C HIS A 162 -8.11 -5.06 -5.17
N ALA A 163 -7.81 -3.77 -5.00
CA ALA A 163 -7.21 -2.95 -6.04
C ALA A 163 -5.84 -3.51 -6.45
N LEU A 164 -4.98 -3.84 -5.49
CA LEU A 164 -3.65 -4.39 -5.75
C LEU A 164 -3.70 -5.77 -6.40
N LEU A 165 -4.64 -6.65 -6.01
CA LEU A 165 -4.87 -7.94 -6.67
C LEU A 165 -5.24 -7.76 -8.14
N ARG A 166 -6.12 -6.80 -8.45
CA ARG A 166 -6.50 -6.46 -9.84
C ARG A 166 -5.31 -5.92 -10.62
N VAL A 167 -4.57 -4.97 -10.07
CA VAL A 167 -3.35 -4.40 -10.66
C VAL A 167 -2.33 -5.51 -10.96
N ASN A 168 -2.07 -6.39 -10.00
CA ASN A 168 -1.13 -7.51 -10.16
C ASN A 168 -1.53 -8.43 -11.33
N MET A 169 -2.83 -8.69 -11.54
CA MET A 169 -3.29 -9.45 -12.70
C MET A 169 -3.03 -8.71 -14.02
N ARG A 170 -3.18 -7.39 -14.06
CA ARG A 170 -2.87 -6.57 -15.24
C ARG A 170 -1.37 -6.62 -15.58
N ILE A 171 -0.51 -6.56 -14.57
CA ILE A 171 0.94 -6.75 -14.75
C ILE A 171 1.21 -8.15 -15.34
N LYS A 172 0.60 -9.21 -14.79
CA LYS A 172 0.72 -10.58 -15.32
C LYS A 172 0.25 -10.74 -16.77
N ASN A 173 -0.69 -9.91 -17.21
CA ASN A 173 -1.19 -9.90 -18.58
C ASN A 173 -0.31 -9.09 -19.55
N GLY A 174 0.85 -8.58 -19.09
CA GLY A 174 1.80 -7.83 -19.93
C GLY A 174 1.39 -6.39 -20.20
N GLU A 175 0.50 -5.82 -19.40
CA GLU A 175 0.02 -4.44 -19.60
C GLU A 175 1.08 -3.38 -19.26
N ILE A 176 2.06 -3.71 -18.41
CA ILE A 176 3.25 -2.88 -18.19
C ILE A 176 4.14 -2.91 -19.42
N ASP A 177 4.45 -4.11 -19.95
CA ASP A 177 5.31 -4.27 -21.12
C ASP A 177 4.75 -3.53 -22.36
N ALA A 178 3.43 -3.43 -22.45
CA ALA A 178 2.74 -2.72 -23.52
C ALA A 178 2.99 -1.19 -23.50
N LEU A 179 3.47 -0.60 -22.40
CA LEU A 179 3.81 0.83 -22.30
C LEU A 179 5.02 1.23 -23.15
N TYR A 180 5.84 0.25 -23.55
CA TYR A 180 7.12 0.45 -24.24
C TYR A 180 7.09 0.01 -25.70
N ARG A 181 5.91 -0.37 -26.22
CA ARG A 181 5.72 -0.77 -27.62
C ARG A 181 5.40 0.41 -28.53
#